data_AF-A0A957I5X1-F1
#
_entry.id   AF-A0A957I5X1-F1
#
_cell.length_a   1.000
_cell.length_b   1.000
_cell.length_c   1.000
_cell.angle_alpha   90.00
_cell.angle_beta   90.00
_cell.angle_gamma   90.00
#
_symmetry.space_group_name_H-M   'P 1'
#
loop_
_entity.id
_entity.type
_entity.pdbx_description
1 polymer ?
#
loop_
_entity_poly.entity_id
_entity_poly.type
_entity_poly.pdbx_seq_one_letter_code
_entity_poly.pdbx_strand_id
1 'polypeptide(L)'
;MLPDSATTAIIREDDYFFGVLHSRLHEIWALRLGTWLGKGNDPRYTPTTTFETFPFPWPPGQEPGEDDPRVAAIAQWARALVQWRDAWLNPPREGMYAGLGAAYDKLVKNRTLTNLYNGLVYYRSTRPTPYGRPGGSPLLFDRAEFDKVTRKSVTPTDIQELDDIHTALDTAVLNAYSWPHDLTDEQILERLLALNLERSGREK
;
A
#
# COMPACT_ATOMS: atom_id res chain seq x y z
N MET A 1 -9.07 20.88 -6.19
CA MET A 1 -7.60 21.03 -6.10
C MET A 1 -7.00 20.64 -7.44
N LEU A 2 -5.89 21.25 -7.85
CA LEU A 2 -5.17 20.88 -9.07
C LEU A 2 -3.85 20.18 -8.67
N PRO A 3 -3.60 18.94 -9.11
CA PRO A 3 -2.33 18.27 -8.85
C PRO A 3 -1.20 18.96 -9.62
N ASP A 4 -0.01 18.99 -9.03
CA ASP A 4 1.21 19.41 -9.74
C ASP A 4 1.68 18.31 -10.71
N SER A 5 2.57 18.68 -11.65
CA SER A 5 3.16 17.81 -12.67
C SER A 5 3.83 16.53 -12.15
N ALA A 6 4.25 16.49 -10.88
CA ALA A 6 4.82 15.31 -10.24
C ALA A 6 3.76 14.38 -9.60
N THR A 7 2.47 14.71 -9.69
CA THR A 7 1.37 13.94 -9.11
C THR A 7 0.48 13.38 -10.21
N THR A 8 0.24 12.06 -10.19
CA THR A 8 -0.73 11.41 -11.09
C THR A 8 -2.09 11.35 -10.41
N ALA A 9 -3.14 11.77 -11.11
CA ALA A 9 -4.52 11.63 -10.66
C ALA A 9 -5.26 10.62 -11.54
N ILE A 10 -5.88 9.63 -10.90
CA ILE A 10 -6.70 8.61 -11.55
C ILE A 10 -8.14 8.87 -11.13
N ILE A 11 -9.03 9.14 -12.11
CA ILE A 11 -10.43 9.48 -11.85
C ILE A 11 -11.26 8.22 -12.08
N ARG A 12 -11.79 7.67 -11.00
CA ARG A 12 -12.63 6.48 -10.96
C ARG A 12 -13.69 6.67 -9.88
N GLU A 13 -14.87 6.08 -10.10
CA GLU A 13 -15.98 6.12 -9.14
C GLU A 13 -15.94 4.95 -8.16
N ASP A 14 -15.11 3.94 -8.42
CA ASP A 14 -15.01 2.71 -7.63
C ASP A 14 -13.80 2.70 -6.68
N ASP A 15 -13.95 1.96 -5.57
CA ASP A 15 -12.86 1.67 -4.63
C ASP A 15 -11.99 0.48 -5.04
N TYR A 16 -12.40 -0.30 -6.06
CA TYR A 16 -11.68 -1.49 -6.50
C TYR A 16 -10.31 -1.12 -7.07
N PHE A 17 -10.25 -0.16 -8.01
CA PHE A 17 -8.98 0.32 -8.57
C PHE A 17 -8.07 0.87 -7.49
N PHE A 18 -8.64 1.64 -6.56
CA PHE A 18 -7.90 2.14 -5.41
C PHE A 18 -7.25 0.99 -4.62
N GLY A 19 -8.02 -0.06 -4.33
CA GLY A 19 -7.53 -1.25 -3.63
C GLY A 19 -6.42 -1.98 -4.38
N VAL A 20 -6.58 -2.22 -5.69
CA VAL A 20 -5.55 -2.88 -6.50
C VAL A 20 -4.25 -2.08 -6.52
N LEU A 21 -4.33 -0.75 -6.70
CA LEU A 21 -3.15 0.11 -6.72
C LEU A 21 -2.46 0.25 -5.35
N HIS A 22 -3.19 0.03 -4.25
CA HIS A 22 -2.64 0.00 -2.90
C HIS A 22 -2.12 -1.36 -2.46
N SER A 23 -2.25 -2.38 -3.29
CA SER A 23 -1.74 -3.72 -3.00
C SER A 23 -0.23 -3.82 -3.18
N ARG A 24 0.37 -4.76 -2.44
CA ARG A 24 1.76 -5.22 -2.59
C ARG A 24 2.08 -5.63 -4.03
N LEU A 25 1.13 -6.19 -4.78
CA LEU A 25 1.36 -6.60 -6.17
C LEU A 25 1.69 -5.41 -7.07
N HIS A 26 0.92 -4.32 -6.92
CA HIS A 26 1.19 -3.09 -7.66
C HIS A 26 2.42 -2.35 -7.13
N GLU A 27 2.68 -2.39 -5.82
CA GLU A 27 3.92 -1.86 -5.24
C GLU A 27 5.16 -2.53 -5.85
N ILE A 28 5.20 -3.87 -5.87
CA ILE A 28 6.31 -4.64 -6.47
C ILE A 28 6.50 -4.27 -7.94
N TRP A 29 5.41 -4.20 -8.70
CA TRP A 29 5.46 -3.81 -10.12
C TRP A 29 5.99 -2.39 -10.29
N ALA A 30 5.45 -1.44 -9.54
CA ALA A 30 5.80 -0.03 -9.63
C ALA A 30 7.25 0.24 -9.21
N LEU A 31 7.76 -0.43 -8.18
CA LEU A 31 9.16 -0.33 -7.77
C LEU A 31 10.12 -0.97 -8.79
N ARG A 32 9.66 -2.02 -9.49
CA ARG A 32 10.49 -2.71 -10.48
C ARG A 32 10.54 -2.01 -11.83
N LEU A 33 9.42 -1.49 -12.32
CA LEU A 33 9.30 -0.86 -13.64
C LEU A 33 9.29 0.68 -13.60
N GLY A 34 9.22 1.26 -12.40
CA GLY A 34 9.40 2.69 -12.20
C GLY A 34 10.83 3.14 -12.47
N THR A 35 11.04 4.45 -12.40
CA THR A 35 12.37 5.05 -12.53
C THR A 35 12.90 5.48 -11.15
N TRP A 36 14.17 5.83 -11.07
CA TRP A 36 14.81 6.30 -9.83
C TRP A 36 15.30 7.73 -10.03
N LEU A 37 15.14 8.58 -9.02
CA LEU A 37 15.53 9.99 -9.11
C LEU A 37 16.58 10.35 -8.05
N GLY A 38 17.69 10.96 -8.51
CA GLY A 38 18.72 11.53 -7.63
C GLY A 38 19.81 10.53 -7.17
N LYS A 39 20.49 10.87 -6.07
CA LYS A 39 21.53 10.04 -5.43
C LYS A 39 20.97 9.10 -4.34
N GLY A 40 19.67 9.15 -4.08
CA GLY A 40 18.96 8.30 -3.11
C GLY A 40 18.16 7.19 -3.79
N ASN A 41 17.73 6.19 -3.01
CA ASN A 41 16.78 5.16 -3.45
C ASN A 41 15.34 5.73 -3.45
N ASP A 42 15.12 6.85 -4.15
CA ASP A 42 13.81 7.50 -4.24
C ASP A 42 13.09 7.03 -5.52
N PRO A 43 12.12 6.10 -5.43
CA PRO A 43 11.40 5.60 -6.59
C PRO A 43 10.49 6.69 -7.16
N ARG A 44 10.42 6.76 -8.49
CA ARG A 44 9.53 7.64 -9.22
C ARG A 44 8.49 6.81 -9.97
N TYR A 45 7.23 7.11 -9.68
CA TYR A 45 6.09 6.52 -10.39
C TYR A 45 5.99 7.13 -11.79
N THR A 46 6.12 6.29 -12.82
CA THR A 46 6.05 6.69 -14.23
C THR A 46 4.88 5.96 -14.88
N PRO A 47 3.72 6.61 -15.09
CA PRO A 47 2.49 5.94 -15.51
C PRO A 47 2.64 5.03 -16.73
N THR A 48 3.42 5.44 -17.72
CA THR A 48 3.66 4.69 -18.97
C THR A 48 4.42 3.39 -18.79
N THR A 49 5.21 3.24 -17.72
CA THR A 49 5.94 2.00 -17.42
C THR A 49 5.37 1.26 -16.22
N THR A 50 4.51 1.90 -15.42
CA THR A 50 3.88 1.31 -14.23
C THR A 50 2.40 1.05 -14.46
N PHE A 51 1.54 2.08 -14.38
CA PHE A 51 0.09 1.95 -14.47
C PHE A 51 -0.37 1.32 -15.78
N GLU A 52 0.09 1.84 -16.91
CA GLU A 52 -0.37 1.44 -18.25
C GLU A 52 0.05 0.03 -18.62
N THR A 53 1.14 -0.47 -18.02
CA THR A 53 1.66 -1.81 -18.27
C THR A 53 1.24 -2.81 -17.19
N PHE A 54 0.70 -2.35 -16.06
CA PHE A 54 0.33 -3.22 -14.96
C PHE A 54 -0.75 -4.22 -15.41
N PRO A 55 -0.51 -5.54 -15.31
CA PRO A 55 -1.48 -6.53 -15.73
C PRO A 55 -2.54 -6.70 -14.64
N PHE A 56 -3.52 -5.78 -14.59
CA PHE A 56 -4.65 -5.81 -13.64
C PHE A 56 -5.35 -7.17 -13.56
N PRO A 57 -5.99 -7.56 -12.44
CA PRO A 57 -6.70 -8.84 -12.34
C PRO A 57 -7.64 -9.05 -13.53
N TRP A 58 -8.45 -8.03 -13.82
CA TRP A 58 -9.20 -7.88 -15.05
C TRP A 58 -8.72 -6.62 -15.78
N PRO A 59 -8.62 -6.63 -17.13
CA PRO A 59 -8.33 -5.41 -17.88
C PRO A 59 -9.30 -4.29 -17.51
N PRO A 60 -8.85 -3.02 -17.47
CA PRO A 60 -9.71 -1.90 -17.11
C PRO A 60 -11.01 -1.87 -17.94
N GLY A 61 -12.15 -1.87 -17.26
CA GLY A 61 -13.48 -1.88 -17.88
C GLY A 61 -14.00 -3.29 -18.24
N GLN A 62 -13.26 -4.35 -17.89
CA GLN A 62 -13.66 -5.74 -18.06
C GLN A 62 -13.80 -6.48 -16.72
N GLU A 63 -13.93 -5.75 -15.62
CA GLU A 63 -14.19 -6.32 -14.32
C GLU A 63 -15.57 -7.01 -14.30
N PRO A 64 -15.75 -8.09 -13.52
CA PRO A 64 -17.01 -8.86 -13.47
C PRO A 64 -18.21 -8.12 -12.81
N GLY A 65 -18.08 -6.82 -12.52
CA GLY A 65 -19.09 -5.99 -11.86
C GLY A 65 -18.92 -5.92 -10.34
N GLU A 66 -19.61 -4.96 -9.71
CA GLU A 66 -19.53 -4.70 -8.26
C GLU A 66 -20.08 -5.85 -7.40
N ASP A 67 -21.00 -6.64 -7.95
CA ASP A 67 -21.59 -7.80 -7.28
C ASP A 67 -20.64 -9.01 -7.22
N ASP A 68 -19.53 -9.01 -7.97
CA ASP A 68 -18.54 -10.08 -7.87
C ASP A 68 -17.86 -10.02 -6.49
N PRO A 69 -17.84 -11.13 -5.73
CA PRO A 69 -17.33 -11.13 -4.37
C PRO A 69 -15.85 -10.73 -4.27
N ARG A 70 -15.05 -10.92 -5.34
CA ARG A 70 -13.63 -10.53 -5.36
C ARG A 70 -13.48 -9.03 -5.55
N VAL A 71 -14.28 -8.42 -6.43
CA VAL A 71 -14.33 -6.97 -6.61
C VAL A 71 -14.81 -6.30 -5.32
N ALA A 72 -15.90 -6.81 -4.75
CA ALA A 72 -16.46 -6.31 -3.49
C ALA A 72 -15.48 -6.41 -2.32
N ALA A 73 -14.73 -7.51 -2.20
CA ALA A 73 -13.73 -7.68 -1.14
C ALA A 73 -12.58 -6.68 -1.25
N ILE A 74 -12.05 -6.44 -2.46
CA ILE A 74 -10.99 -5.43 -2.68
C ILE A 74 -11.51 -4.04 -2.33
N ALA A 75 -12.71 -3.69 -2.81
CA ALA A 75 -13.34 -2.40 -2.53
C ALA A 75 -13.61 -2.22 -1.02
N GLN A 76 -14.00 -3.28 -0.30
CA GLN A 76 -14.20 -3.24 1.15
C GLN A 76 -12.90 -2.91 1.89
N TRP A 77 -11.81 -3.61 1.58
CA TRP A 77 -10.52 -3.36 2.26
C TRP A 77 -9.89 -2.02 1.85
N ALA A 78 -10.11 -1.58 0.61
CA ALA A 78 -9.79 -0.22 0.18
C ALA A 78 -10.48 0.84 1.04
N ARG A 79 -11.79 0.72 1.26
CA ARG A 79 -12.54 1.61 2.16
C ARG A 79 -12.04 1.54 3.59
N ALA A 80 -11.80 0.35 4.12
CA ALA A 80 -11.26 0.17 5.46
C ALA A 80 -9.90 0.87 5.62
N LEU A 81 -9.01 0.74 4.63
CA LEU A 81 -7.71 1.41 4.60
C LEU A 81 -7.85 2.94 4.55
N VAL A 82 -8.77 3.48 3.74
CA VAL A 82 -9.03 4.93 3.70
C VAL A 82 -9.59 5.42 5.04
N GLN A 83 -10.63 4.76 5.56
CA GLN A 83 -11.28 5.14 6.81
C GLN A 83 -10.30 5.10 8.00
N TRP A 84 -9.51 4.02 8.11
CA TRP A 84 -8.54 3.88 9.18
C TRP A 84 -7.45 4.95 9.10
N ARG A 85 -6.89 5.21 7.90
CA ARG A 85 -5.89 6.28 7.72
C ARG A 85 -6.46 7.65 8.02
N ASP A 86 -7.69 7.94 7.60
CA ASP A 86 -8.32 9.22 7.87
C ASP A 86 -8.56 9.42 9.38
N ALA A 87 -9.11 8.43 10.06
CA ALA A 87 -9.29 8.46 11.51
C ALA A 87 -7.95 8.58 12.27
N TRP A 88 -6.89 7.92 11.77
CA TRP A 88 -5.57 8.03 12.36
C TRP A 88 -4.94 9.40 12.13
N LEU A 89 -5.03 9.96 10.92
CA LEU A 89 -4.51 11.30 10.60
C LEU A 89 -5.27 12.40 11.36
N ASN A 90 -6.58 12.22 11.50
CA ASN A 90 -7.53 13.19 12.02
C ASN A 90 -8.28 12.64 13.25
N PRO A 91 -7.58 12.35 14.36
CA PRO A 91 -8.25 11.86 15.57
C PRO A 91 -9.26 12.91 16.08
N PRO A 92 -10.38 12.52 16.70
CA PRO A 92 -11.33 13.47 17.28
C PRO A 92 -10.66 14.33 18.36
N ARG A 93 -11.10 15.58 18.52
CA ARG A 93 -10.60 16.45 19.62
C ARG A 93 -11.24 16.10 20.96
N GLU A 94 -12.27 15.27 20.95
CA GLU A 94 -13.04 14.82 22.10
C GLU A 94 -12.42 13.57 22.76
N GLY A 95 -13.06 13.10 23.84
CA GLY A 95 -12.68 11.86 24.53
C GLY A 95 -11.26 11.94 25.10
N MET A 96 -10.42 10.96 24.77
CA MET A 96 -9.04 10.89 25.29
C MET A 96 -8.14 12.04 24.85
N TYR A 97 -8.55 12.81 23.84
CA TYR A 97 -7.82 13.97 23.33
C TYR A 97 -8.32 15.30 23.91
N ALA A 98 -9.41 15.27 24.68
CA ALA A 98 -9.99 16.47 25.29
C ALA A 98 -9.00 17.11 26.27
N GLY A 99 -8.81 18.43 26.16
CA GLY A 99 -7.96 19.21 27.07
C GLY A 99 -6.45 19.13 26.78
N LEU A 100 -6.00 18.41 25.75
CA LEU A 100 -4.57 18.31 25.41
C LEU A 100 -3.97 19.58 24.79
N GLY A 101 -4.79 20.50 24.26
CA GLY A 101 -4.35 21.80 23.75
C GLY A 101 -3.15 21.69 22.80
N ALA A 102 -2.04 22.37 23.12
CA ALA A 102 -0.82 22.35 22.32
C ALA A 102 -0.20 20.94 22.12
N ALA A 103 -0.44 20.01 23.04
CA ALA A 103 0.01 18.62 22.88
C ALA A 103 -0.75 17.90 21.75
N TYR A 104 -2.05 18.20 21.59
CA TYR A 104 -2.85 17.69 20.47
C TYR A 104 -2.32 18.24 19.14
N ASP A 105 -2.07 19.55 19.06
CA ASP A 105 -1.58 20.16 17.82
C ASP A 105 -0.20 19.60 17.43
N LYS A 106 0.65 19.31 18.41
CA LYS A 106 1.95 18.63 18.19
C LYS A 106 1.78 17.17 17.74
N LEU A 107 0.78 16.46 18.26
CA LEU A 107 0.46 15.10 17.82
C LEU A 107 0.06 15.09 16.35
N VAL A 108 -0.98 15.85 15.99
CA VAL A 108 -1.53 15.89 14.63
C VAL A 108 -0.49 16.37 13.62
N LYS A 109 0.35 17.35 13.98
CA LYS A 109 1.43 17.84 13.11
C LYS A 109 2.39 16.73 12.65
N ASN A 110 2.64 15.73 13.49
CA ASN A 110 3.57 14.65 13.15
C ASN A 110 2.85 13.40 12.60
N ARG A 111 1.53 13.32 12.69
CA ARG A 111 0.76 12.24 12.07
C ARG A 111 0.65 12.49 10.57
N THR A 112 1.61 11.97 9.83
CA THR A 112 1.67 12.05 8.36
C THR A 112 1.71 10.66 7.77
N LEU A 113 1.18 10.50 6.54
CA LEU A 113 1.31 9.25 5.81
C LEU A 113 2.78 8.85 5.62
N THR A 114 3.69 9.81 5.44
CA THR A 114 5.13 9.52 5.36
C THR A 114 5.64 8.82 6.62
N ASN A 115 5.38 9.36 7.81
CA ASN A 115 5.85 8.73 9.05
C ASN A 115 5.18 7.38 9.28
N LEU A 116 3.89 7.27 8.94
CA LEU A 116 3.11 6.04 9.05
C LEU A 116 3.69 4.93 8.17
N TYR A 117 3.89 5.18 6.88
CA TYR A 117 4.43 4.18 5.95
C TYR A 117 5.92 3.90 6.16
N ASN A 118 6.71 4.87 6.64
CA ASN A 118 8.08 4.59 7.10
C ASN A 118 8.09 3.57 8.24
N GLY A 119 7.15 3.71 9.18
CA GLY A 119 6.96 2.74 10.27
C GLY A 119 6.55 1.37 9.75
N LEU A 120 5.67 1.30 8.75
CA LEU A 120 5.25 0.05 8.11
C LEU A 120 6.42 -0.67 7.41
N VAL A 121 7.22 0.05 6.62
CA VAL A 121 8.41 -0.49 5.95
C VAL A 121 9.40 -1.04 6.98
N TYR A 122 9.68 -0.26 8.03
CA TYR A 122 10.54 -0.72 9.12
C TYR A 122 9.99 -2.00 9.76
N TYR A 123 8.71 -1.99 10.12
CA TYR A 123 8.05 -3.10 10.77
C TYR A 123 8.09 -4.39 9.92
N ARG A 124 7.72 -4.30 8.65
CA ARG A 124 7.78 -5.41 7.69
C ARG A 124 9.20 -5.93 7.51
N SER A 125 10.21 -5.05 7.48
CA SER A 125 11.62 -5.47 7.38
C SER A 125 12.11 -6.33 8.55
N THR A 126 11.44 -6.23 9.71
CA THR A 126 11.74 -7.04 10.90
C THR A 126 10.94 -8.35 10.97
N ARG A 127 9.96 -8.58 10.09
CA ARG A 127 9.16 -9.81 10.07
C ARG A 127 9.71 -10.86 9.11
N PRO A 128 9.46 -12.17 9.33
CA PRO A 128 9.69 -13.19 8.32
C PRO A 128 8.74 -13.02 7.12
N THR A 129 9.08 -13.66 5.99
CA THR A 129 8.25 -13.77 4.78
C THR A 129 6.81 -14.25 5.09
N PRO A 130 5.79 -13.89 4.30
CA PRO A 130 5.86 -13.35 2.94
C PRO A 130 6.01 -11.83 2.83
N TYR A 131 5.83 -11.07 3.92
CA TYR A 131 5.85 -9.59 3.89
C TYR A 131 7.18 -8.96 4.30
N GLY A 132 8.13 -9.75 4.79
CA GLY A 132 9.45 -9.26 5.19
C GLY A 132 10.58 -9.84 4.36
N ARG A 133 11.80 -9.32 4.58
CA ARG A 133 12.99 -9.86 3.91
C ARG A 133 13.22 -11.32 4.32
N PRO A 134 13.80 -12.14 3.43
CA PRO A 134 14.37 -13.43 3.82
C PRO A 134 15.29 -13.24 5.04
N GLY A 135 14.97 -13.87 6.17
CA GLY A 135 15.72 -13.76 7.43
C GLY A 135 15.25 -12.68 8.41
N GLY A 136 14.11 -12.01 8.19
CA GLY A 136 13.53 -11.10 9.20
C GLY A 136 13.18 -11.83 10.49
N SER A 137 13.46 -11.20 11.64
CA SER A 137 13.18 -11.75 12.97
C SER A 137 12.55 -10.68 13.86
N PRO A 138 11.38 -10.95 14.50
CA PRO A 138 10.74 -10.00 15.41
C PRO A 138 11.64 -9.57 16.58
N LEU A 139 12.67 -10.37 16.89
CA LEU A 139 13.70 -10.05 17.90
C LEU A 139 14.62 -8.88 17.50
N LEU A 140 14.57 -8.45 16.23
CA LEU A 140 15.35 -7.32 15.69
C LEU A 140 14.58 -5.99 15.75
N PHE A 141 13.38 -5.96 16.34
CA PHE A 141 12.65 -4.70 16.50
C PHE A 141 13.41 -3.77 17.47
N ASP A 142 14.06 -2.77 16.91
CA ASP A 142 14.74 -1.69 17.62
C ASP A 142 13.79 -0.49 17.77
N ARG A 143 13.34 -0.28 19.00
CA ARG A 143 12.43 0.82 19.32
C ARG A 143 13.03 2.20 19.02
N ALA A 144 14.34 2.38 19.20
CA ALA A 144 14.99 3.67 18.98
C ALA A 144 15.06 4.01 17.49
N GLU A 145 15.37 3.04 16.63
CA GLU A 145 15.33 3.23 15.18
C GLU A 145 13.88 3.41 14.67
N PHE A 146 12.91 2.66 15.21
CA PHE A 146 11.49 2.87 14.91
C PHE A 146 11.02 4.29 15.25
N ASP A 147 11.34 4.79 16.45
CA ASP A 147 11.00 6.13 16.90
C ASP A 147 11.65 7.21 16.02
N LYS A 148 12.85 6.95 15.49
CA LYS A 148 13.58 7.85 14.60
C LYS A 148 12.93 7.93 13.22
N VAL A 149 12.57 6.80 12.60
CA VAL A 149 11.93 6.80 11.27
C VAL A 149 10.49 7.30 11.28
N THR A 150 9.78 7.13 12.41
CA THR A 150 8.40 7.59 12.60
C THR A 150 8.29 8.95 13.28
N ARG A 151 9.43 9.56 13.67
CA ARG A 151 9.47 10.77 14.50
C ARG A 151 8.61 10.70 15.76
N LYS A 152 8.50 9.51 16.36
CA LYS A 152 7.68 9.21 17.55
C LYS A 152 6.19 9.51 17.39
N SER A 153 5.71 9.55 16.15
CA SER A 153 4.30 9.89 15.84
C SER A 153 3.40 8.67 15.67
N VAL A 154 4.01 7.50 15.55
CA VAL A 154 3.33 6.23 15.27
C VAL A 154 3.66 5.24 16.38
N THR A 155 2.69 4.40 16.75
CA THR A 155 2.88 3.31 17.71
C THR A 155 3.03 1.96 16.99
N PRO A 156 3.64 0.94 17.63
CA PRO A 156 3.67 -0.41 17.05
C PRO A 156 2.27 -0.99 16.79
N THR A 157 1.29 -0.66 17.62
CA THR A 157 -0.10 -1.07 17.42
C THR A 157 -0.71 -0.43 16.17
N ASP A 158 -0.50 0.87 15.96
CA ASP A 158 -0.95 1.55 14.73
C ASP A 158 -0.40 0.85 13.48
N ILE A 159 0.89 0.45 13.52
CA ILE A 159 1.52 -0.24 12.40
C ILE A 159 1.00 -1.66 12.22
N GLN A 160 0.77 -2.41 13.29
CA GLN A 160 0.21 -3.75 13.20
C GLN A 160 -1.20 -3.71 12.58
N GLU A 161 -2.06 -2.78 13.00
CA GLU A 161 -3.41 -2.62 12.42
C GLU A 161 -3.35 -2.24 10.94
N LEU A 162 -2.45 -1.32 10.57
CA LEU A 162 -2.23 -0.95 9.18
C LEU A 162 -1.72 -2.14 8.35
N ASP A 163 -0.78 -2.92 8.89
CA ASP A 163 -0.22 -4.12 8.23
C ASP A 163 -1.29 -5.19 8.01
N ASP A 164 -2.18 -5.39 8.99
CA ASP A 164 -3.28 -6.36 8.90
C ASP A 164 -4.28 -5.95 7.81
N ILE A 165 -4.62 -4.65 7.72
CA ILE A 165 -5.50 -4.12 6.66
C ILE A 165 -4.86 -4.32 5.28
N HIS A 166 -3.57 -4.00 5.13
CA HIS A 166 -2.85 -4.21 3.86
C HIS A 166 -2.76 -5.69 3.51
N THR A 167 -2.47 -6.55 4.48
CA THR A 167 -2.41 -8.01 4.29
C THR A 167 -3.76 -8.57 3.83
N ALA A 168 -4.85 -8.06 4.38
CA ALA A 168 -6.19 -8.45 3.97
C ALA A 168 -6.53 -7.95 2.55
N LEU A 169 -6.11 -6.72 2.21
CA LEU A 169 -6.22 -6.18 0.85
C LEU A 169 -5.41 -7.01 -0.15
N ASP A 170 -4.15 -7.33 0.16
CA ASP A 170 -3.27 -8.14 -0.67
C ASP A 170 -3.85 -9.53 -0.92
N THR A 171 -4.42 -10.14 0.12
CA THR A 171 -5.14 -11.42 0.01
C THR A 171 -6.34 -11.33 -0.93
N ALA A 172 -7.12 -10.25 -0.84
CA ALA A 172 -8.26 -10.03 -1.73
C ALA A 172 -7.81 -9.84 -3.19
N VAL A 173 -6.71 -9.13 -3.42
CA VAL A 173 -6.14 -8.94 -4.76
C VAL A 173 -5.57 -10.27 -5.31
N LEU A 174 -4.87 -11.06 -4.51
CA LEU A 174 -4.41 -12.40 -4.92
C LEU A 174 -5.57 -13.32 -5.30
N ASN A 175 -6.70 -13.25 -4.58
CA ASN A 175 -7.93 -13.97 -4.93
C ASN A 175 -8.49 -13.53 -6.30
N ALA A 176 -8.41 -12.24 -6.63
CA ALA A 176 -8.82 -11.75 -7.96
C ALA A 176 -7.95 -12.35 -9.08
N TYR A 177 -6.64 -12.53 -8.84
CA TYR A 177 -5.73 -13.25 -9.74
C TYR A 177 -5.87 -14.78 -9.68
N SER A 178 -6.63 -15.32 -8.72
CA SER A 178 -6.66 -16.76 -8.39
C SER A 178 -5.26 -17.32 -8.05
N TRP A 179 -4.44 -16.53 -7.35
CA TRP A 179 -3.08 -16.91 -6.96
C TRP A 179 -3.00 -17.32 -5.48
N PRO A 180 -2.03 -18.20 -5.10
CA PRO A 180 -1.75 -18.51 -3.71
C PRO A 180 -1.36 -17.29 -2.88
N HIS A 181 -1.58 -17.36 -1.56
CA HIS A 181 -1.34 -16.24 -0.63
C HIS A 181 0.06 -16.22 -0.02
N ASP A 182 0.83 -17.29 -0.19
CA ASP A 182 2.17 -17.48 0.35
C ASP A 182 3.30 -17.09 -0.62
N LEU A 183 2.95 -16.41 -1.72
CA LEU A 183 3.93 -16.01 -2.74
C LEU A 183 4.92 -14.97 -2.22
N THR A 184 6.21 -15.19 -2.53
CA THR A 184 7.27 -14.20 -2.31
C THR A 184 7.15 -13.03 -3.30
N ASP A 185 7.87 -11.93 -3.02
CA ASP A 185 7.88 -10.76 -3.92
C ASP A 185 8.35 -11.16 -5.32
N GLU A 186 9.37 -12.01 -5.40
CA GLU A 186 9.92 -12.51 -6.66
C GLU A 186 8.90 -13.36 -7.43
N GLN A 187 8.19 -14.25 -6.75
CA GLN A 187 7.17 -15.09 -7.38
C GLN A 187 5.97 -14.27 -7.88
N ILE A 188 5.57 -13.24 -7.13
CA ILE A 188 4.55 -12.29 -7.57
C ILE A 188 5.04 -11.56 -8.83
N LEU A 189 6.26 -11.03 -8.80
CA LEU A 189 6.84 -10.30 -9.93
C LEU A 189 6.95 -11.17 -11.19
N GLU A 190 7.43 -12.41 -11.06
CA GLU A 190 7.53 -13.36 -12.18
C GLU A 190 6.17 -13.63 -12.82
N ARG A 191 5.13 -13.85 -12.01
CA ARG A 191 3.77 -14.08 -12.50
C ARG A 191 3.18 -12.84 -13.18
N LEU A 192 3.41 -11.64 -12.62
CA LEU A 192 2.98 -10.38 -13.23
C LEU A 192 3.67 -10.18 -14.59
N LEU A 193 4.99 -10.39 -14.67
CA LEU A 193 5.74 -10.29 -15.93
C LEU A 193 5.22 -11.29 -16.98
N ALA A 194 4.97 -12.54 -16.59
CA ALA A 194 4.39 -13.55 -17.48
C ALA A 194 3.01 -13.13 -18.01
N LEU A 195 2.13 -12.63 -17.12
CA LEU A 195 0.79 -12.18 -17.49
C LEU A 195 0.82 -10.94 -18.40
N ASN A 196 1.73 -10.00 -18.14
CA ASN A 196 1.90 -8.82 -18.99
C ASN A 196 2.37 -9.21 -20.41
N LEU A 197 3.32 -10.16 -20.52
CA LEU A 197 3.78 -10.67 -21.82
C LEU A 197 2.67 -11.41 -22.59
N GLU A 198 1.89 -12.23 -21.89
CA GLU A 198 0.76 -12.95 -22.48
C GLU A 198 -0.28 -12.00 -23.06
N ARG A 199 -0.61 -10.91 -22.35
CA ARG A 199 -1.63 -9.93 -22.80
C ARG A 199 -1.11 -9.02 -23.91
N SER A 200 0.13 -8.54 -23.79
CA SER A 200 0.78 -7.71 -24.82
C SER A 200 0.95 -8.46 -26.15
N GLY A 201 1.06 -9.79 -26.10
CA GLY A 201 1.10 -10.64 -27.29
C GLY A 201 -0.25 -10.84 -27.99
N ARG A 202 -1.38 -10.61 -27.32
CA ARG A 202 -2.74 -10.76 -27.86
C ARG A 202 -3.29 -9.47 -28.50
N GLU A 203 -2.64 -8.33 -28.26
CA GLU A 203 -3.02 -7.01 -28.78
C GLU A 203 -2.34 -6.64 -30.11
N LYS A 204 -1.63 -7.59 -30.75
CA LYS A 204 -1.03 -7.46 -32.09
C LYS A 204 -1.77 -8.32 -33.11
#